data_AF-D8TN19-F1
#
_entry.id   AF-D8TN19-F1
#
_cell.length_a   1.000
_cell.length_b   1.000
_cell.length_c   1.000
_cell.angle_alpha   90.00
_cell.angle_beta   90.00
_cell.angle_gamma   90.00
#
_symmetry.space_group_name_H-M   'P 1'
#
loop_
_entity.id
_entity.type
_entity.pdbx_description
1 polymer ?
#
loop_
_entity_poly.entity_id
_entity_poly.type
_entity_poly.pdbx_seq_one_letter_code
_entity_poly.pdbx_strand_id
1 'polypeptide(L)'
;FGGLRIAGLSGIYKHHDYTRGHHESLPYNESTIRSLYHIRDFEVYRLLQLQQPVDIFLSHDWPTNIARYGNTAQLLARKAFLRAEVESGTLGSPPGAQLLAELRPAYWFAAHLHTNSSSSTRGGSGFPTTRFLALDKCLPGRDFLQVIEVDAPGPPELHYDEEWLAVLRTTHHHTNLAFKHAPLPGRTGRGLGGKVRGGR
;
A
#
# COMPACT_ATOMS: atom_id res chain seq x y z
N PHE A 1 -11.27 -11.60 11.20
CA PHE A 1 -11.31 -13.08 11.14
C PHE A 1 -10.54 -13.60 12.33
N GLY A 2 -11.12 -14.40 13.21
CA GLY A 2 -10.37 -14.90 14.38
C GLY A 2 -9.93 -13.79 15.34
N GLY A 3 -10.62 -12.63 15.35
CA GLY A 3 -10.17 -11.44 16.08
C GLY A 3 -9.02 -10.65 15.44
N LEU A 4 -8.42 -11.12 14.34
CA LEU A 4 -7.41 -10.39 13.58
C LEU A 4 -8.03 -9.25 12.75
N ARG A 5 -7.33 -8.11 12.73
CA ARG A 5 -7.64 -6.92 11.93
C ARG A 5 -6.84 -6.94 10.64
N ILE A 6 -7.57 -7.05 9.53
CA ILE A 6 -7.01 -7.12 8.18
C ILE A 6 -7.42 -5.86 7.43
N ALA A 7 -6.44 -5.05 7.04
CA ALA A 7 -6.64 -3.87 6.21
C ALA A 7 -6.12 -4.11 4.79
N GLY A 8 -6.55 -3.29 3.83
CA GLY A 8 -6.01 -3.38 2.48
C GLY A 8 -6.14 -2.12 1.66
N LEU A 9 -5.23 -1.97 0.71
CA LEU A 9 -5.23 -0.93 -0.32
C LEU A 9 -5.25 -1.59 -1.70
N SER A 10 -6.39 -1.47 -2.38
CA SER A 10 -6.55 -1.99 -3.74
C SER A 10 -5.91 -1.05 -4.78
N GLY A 11 -5.46 -1.63 -5.88
CA GLY A 11 -5.00 -0.87 -7.04
C GLY A 11 -3.48 -0.63 -7.13
N ILE A 12 -3.11 0.14 -8.14
CA ILE A 12 -1.72 0.47 -8.50
C ILE A 12 -1.52 1.99 -8.39
N TYR A 13 -0.37 2.43 -7.91
CA TYR A 13 -0.08 3.86 -7.81
C TYR A 13 0.27 4.45 -9.17
N LYS A 14 -0.45 5.50 -9.59
CA LYS A 14 -0.08 6.39 -10.69
C LYS A 14 -0.21 7.86 -10.27
N HIS A 15 0.91 8.57 -10.30
CA HIS A 15 0.99 9.96 -9.81
C HIS A 15 -0.05 10.89 -10.44
N HIS A 16 -0.37 10.72 -11.73
CA HIS A 16 -1.26 11.61 -12.47
C HIS A 16 -2.75 11.43 -12.11
N ASP A 17 -3.12 10.26 -11.59
CA ASP A 17 -4.49 9.96 -11.15
C ASP A 17 -4.66 10.04 -9.63
N TYR A 18 -3.57 9.97 -8.87
CA TYR A 18 -3.60 9.88 -7.40
C TYR A 18 -4.43 10.97 -6.71
N THR A 19 -4.44 12.18 -7.26
CA THR A 19 -5.18 13.32 -6.70
C THR A 19 -6.54 13.55 -7.36
N ARG A 20 -6.94 12.72 -8.32
CA ARG A 20 -8.23 12.82 -9.01
C ARG A 20 -9.30 12.04 -8.25
N GLY A 21 -10.57 12.35 -8.50
CA GLY A 21 -11.66 11.48 -8.07
C GLY A 21 -11.79 10.22 -8.94
N HIS A 22 -12.67 9.32 -8.51
CA HIS A 22 -13.19 8.23 -9.33
C HIS A 22 -14.28 8.77 -10.26
N HIS A 23 -13.82 9.29 -11.40
CA HIS A 23 -14.68 9.89 -12.42
C HIS A 23 -15.02 8.91 -13.54
N GLU A 24 -14.47 7.69 -13.48
CA GLU A 24 -14.72 6.63 -14.43
C GLU A 24 -16.19 6.22 -14.38
N SER A 25 -16.88 6.32 -15.52
CA SER A 25 -18.28 5.93 -15.67
C SER A 25 -18.47 5.10 -16.93
N LEU A 26 -19.51 4.25 -16.94
CA LEU A 26 -19.88 3.49 -18.12
C LEU A 26 -20.39 4.40 -19.25
N PRO A 27 -20.16 4.04 -20.53
CA PRO A 27 -19.29 2.95 -20.98
C PRO A 27 -17.81 3.31 -20.84
N TYR A 28 -17.00 2.36 -20.40
CA TYR A 28 -15.56 2.58 -20.24
C TYR A 28 -14.85 2.59 -21.61
N ASN A 29 -13.90 3.49 -21.75
CA ASN A 29 -12.84 3.44 -22.76
C ASN A 29 -11.53 2.89 -22.17
N GLU A 30 -10.53 2.66 -23.01
CA GLU A 30 -9.22 2.14 -22.57
C GLU A 30 -8.57 2.94 -21.45
N SER A 31 -8.69 4.27 -21.48
CA SER A 31 -8.13 5.15 -20.45
C SER A 31 -8.85 4.93 -19.12
N THR A 32 -10.19 4.95 -19.12
CA THR A 32 -11.00 4.76 -17.92
C THR A 32 -10.86 3.36 -17.33
N ILE A 33 -10.65 2.32 -18.16
CA ILE A 33 -10.35 0.96 -17.66
C ILE A 33 -9.05 0.97 -16.86
N ARG A 34 -8.02 1.69 -17.34
CA ARG A 34 -6.74 1.80 -16.63
C ARG A 34 -6.87 2.61 -15.34
N SER A 35 -7.49 3.78 -15.41
CA SER A 35 -7.57 4.70 -14.27
C SER A 35 -8.49 4.20 -13.15
N LEU A 36 -9.45 3.31 -13.46
CA LEU A 36 -10.37 2.69 -12.50
C LEU A 36 -9.64 1.99 -11.35
N TYR A 37 -8.52 1.30 -11.61
CA TYR A 37 -7.76 0.58 -10.59
C TYR A 37 -6.55 1.37 -10.07
N HIS A 38 -6.42 2.66 -10.39
CA HIS A 38 -5.38 3.49 -9.78
C HIS A 38 -5.78 3.96 -8.38
N ILE A 39 -4.85 3.89 -7.43
CA ILE A 39 -5.07 4.35 -6.05
C ILE A 39 -5.41 5.84 -6.03
N ARG A 40 -6.37 6.25 -5.19
CA ARG A 40 -6.69 7.67 -4.90
C ARG A 40 -6.26 8.09 -3.51
N ASP A 41 -5.94 9.36 -3.37
CA ASP A 41 -5.43 9.94 -2.13
C ASP A 41 -6.44 9.94 -0.98
N PHE A 42 -7.74 10.06 -1.26
CA PHE A 42 -8.78 9.99 -0.22
C PHE A 42 -8.92 8.58 0.38
N GLU A 43 -8.56 7.52 -0.37
CA GLU A 43 -8.54 6.15 0.15
C GLU A 43 -7.40 5.96 1.14
N VAL A 44 -6.23 6.51 0.80
CA VAL A 44 -5.04 6.52 1.67
C VAL A 44 -5.31 7.37 2.90
N TYR A 45 -5.94 8.54 2.73
CA TYR A 45 -6.35 9.40 3.84
C TYR A 45 -7.25 8.66 4.84
N ARG A 46 -8.21 7.86 4.37
CA ARG A 46 -9.08 7.04 5.23
C ARG A 46 -8.28 6.03 6.04
N LEU A 47 -7.41 5.27 5.38
CA LEU A 47 -6.59 4.27 6.06
C LEU A 47 -5.66 4.91 7.11
N LEU A 48 -5.17 6.12 6.86
CA LEU A 48 -4.37 6.89 7.83
C LEU A 48 -5.15 7.37 9.06
N GLN A 49 -6.49 7.25 9.08
CA GLN A 49 -7.28 7.58 10.27
C GLN A 49 -7.33 6.42 11.28
N LEU A 50 -6.95 5.19 10.89
CA LEU A 50 -6.94 4.04 11.79
C LEU A 50 -5.95 4.27 12.95
N GLN A 51 -6.43 4.16 14.18
CA GLN A 51 -5.65 4.30 15.41
C GLN A 51 -5.38 2.96 16.08
N GLN A 52 -6.32 2.02 15.96
CA GLN A 52 -6.15 0.69 16.51
C GLN A 52 -5.11 -0.09 15.67
N PRO A 53 -4.31 -1.00 16.28
CA PRO A 53 -3.29 -1.76 15.56
C PRO A 53 -3.89 -2.63 14.43
N VAL A 54 -3.21 -2.69 13.29
CA VAL A 54 -3.56 -3.59 12.18
C VAL A 54 -2.63 -4.81 12.22
N ASP A 55 -3.17 -6.02 12.15
CA ASP A 55 -2.35 -7.23 12.18
C ASP A 55 -1.78 -7.54 10.79
N ILE A 56 -2.65 -7.48 9.78
CA ILE A 56 -2.33 -7.84 8.41
C ILE A 56 -2.74 -6.71 7.47
N PHE A 57 -1.82 -6.31 6.60
CA PHE A 57 -2.11 -5.35 5.53
C PHE A 57 -1.90 -5.98 4.15
N LEU A 58 -2.86 -5.77 3.26
CA LEU A 58 -2.82 -6.26 1.88
C LEU A 58 -2.68 -5.10 0.89
N SER A 59 -1.76 -5.21 -0.06
CA SER A 59 -1.70 -4.28 -1.20
C SER A 59 -1.42 -5.04 -2.49
N HIS A 60 -1.72 -4.44 -3.65
CA HIS A 60 -1.23 -5.01 -4.90
C HIS A 60 0.23 -4.59 -5.13
N ASP A 61 0.48 -3.28 -5.18
CA ASP A 61 1.82 -2.71 -5.30
C ASP A 61 2.64 -2.88 -4.03
N TRP A 62 3.96 -2.95 -4.21
CA TRP A 62 4.91 -2.95 -3.10
C TRP A 62 5.03 -1.54 -2.50
N PRO A 63 5.14 -1.38 -1.18
CA PRO A 63 5.56 -0.11 -0.60
C PRO A 63 6.92 0.32 -1.17
N THR A 64 7.09 1.60 -1.47
CA THR A 64 8.37 2.11 -1.96
C THR A 64 9.52 1.77 -1.00
N ASN A 65 10.67 1.40 -1.56
CA ASN A 65 11.89 0.95 -0.86
C ASN A 65 11.79 -0.36 -0.07
N ILE A 66 10.64 -1.06 -0.04
CA ILE A 66 10.52 -2.31 0.72
C ILE A 66 11.53 -3.37 0.27
N ALA A 67 11.84 -3.40 -1.04
CA ALA A 67 12.84 -4.29 -1.64
C ALA A 67 14.25 -4.15 -1.06
N ARG A 68 14.59 -2.98 -0.47
CA ARG A 68 15.90 -2.71 0.16
C ARG A 68 16.05 -3.37 1.53
N TYR A 69 14.95 -3.77 2.15
CA TYR A 69 14.93 -4.45 3.46
C TYR A 69 14.94 -5.97 3.35
N GLY A 70 15.07 -6.51 2.13
CA GLY A 70 15.18 -7.94 1.85
C GLY A 70 16.48 -8.26 1.10
N ASN A 71 16.52 -9.41 0.42
CA ASN A 71 17.66 -9.77 -0.42
C ASN A 71 17.58 -9.08 -1.80
N THR A 72 17.95 -7.80 -1.84
CA THR A 72 17.95 -7.01 -3.09
C THR A 72 18.83 -7.62 -4.17
N ALA A 73 19.97 -8.23 -3.80
CA ALA A 73 20.86 -8.87 -4.77
C ALA A 73 20.16 -10.03 -5.49
N GLN A 74 19.44 -10.88 -4.76
CA GLN A 74 18.66 -11.98 -5.35
C GLN A 74 17.51 -11.46 -6.22
N LEU A 75 16.81 -10.41 -5.78
CA LEU A 75 15.77 -9.76 -6.58
C LEU A 75 16.32 -9.26 -7.91
N LEU A 76 17.45 -8.54 -7.88
CA LEU A 76 18.07 -7.97 -9.08
C LEU A 76 18.75 -9.02 -9.97
N ALA A 77 19.18 -10.15 -9.41
CA ALA A 77 19.64 -11.29 -10.19
C ALA A 77 18.50 -11.90 -11.01
N ARG A 78 17.29 -11.99 -10.45
CA ARG A 78 16.10 -12.49 -11.15
C ARG A 78 15.50 -11.47 -12.12
N LYS A 79 15.55 -10.17 -11.75
CA LYS A 79 14.92 -9.07 -12.49
C LYS A 79 15.85 -7.86 -12.58
N ALA A 80 16.88 -8.00 -13.42
CA ALA A 80 17.88 -6.95 -13.59
C ALA A 80 17.29 -5.59 -14.02
N PHE A 81 16.18 -5.58 -14.76
CA PHE A 81 15.50 -4.35 -15.19
C PHE A 81 14.92 -3.51 -14.05
N LEU A 82 14.71 -4.08 -12.86
CA LEU A 82 14.26 -3.32 -11.67
C LEU A 82 15.39 -2.51 -11.02
N ARG A 83 16.65 -2.73 -11.41
CA ARG A 83 17.84 -2.10 -10.77
C ARG A 83 17.72 -0.59 -10.69
N ALA A 84 17.40 0.06 -11.80
CA ALA A 84 17.31 1.52 -11.85
C ALA A 84 16.27 2.06 -10.86
N GLU A 85 15.09 1.44 -10.80
CA GLU A 85 14.01 1.85 -9.88
C GLU A 85 14.31 1.53 -8.42
N VAL A 86 15.02 0.43 -8.15
CA VAL A 86 15.47 0.10 -6.80
C VAL A 86 16.51 1.11 -6.33
N GLU A 87 17.50 1.44 -7.15
CA GLU A 87 18.60 2.37 -6.83
C GLU A 87 18.11 3.81 -6.69
N SER A 88 17.21 4.26 -7.56
CA SER A 88 16.57 5.58 -7.48
C SER A 88 15.54 5.70 -6.34
N GLY A 89 15.08 4.56 -5.80
CA GLY A 89 14.04 4.52 -4.77
C GLY A 89 12.65 4.84 -5.32
N THR A 90 12.41 4.60 -6.61
CA THR A 90 11.11 4.81 -7.26
C THR A 90 10.32 3.52 -7.45
N LEU A 91 10.91 2.34 -7.17
CA LEU A 91 10.19 1.08 -7.23
C LEU A 91 9.08 1.04 -6.17
N GLY A 92 7.84 0.78 -6.59
CA GLY A 92 6.68 0.60 -5.71
C GLY A 92 5.81 1.86 -5.54
N SER A 93 4.95 1.82 -4.54
CA SER A 93 3.91 2.79 -4.23
C SER A 93 4.32 3.69 -3.05
N PRO A 94 4.52 5.01 -3.27
CA PRO A 94 4.77 5.96 -2.20
C PRO A 94 3.62 6.04 -1.17
N PRO A 95 2.33 5.98 -1.56
CA PRO A 95 1.24 5.86 -0.58
C PRO A 95 1.31 4.56 0.24
N GLY A 96 1.74 3.46 -0.37
CA GLY A 96 1.99 2.21 0.35
C GLY A 96 3.10 2.35 1.39
N ALA A 97 4.18 3.07 1.07
CA ALA A 97 5.25 3.37 2.03
C ALA A 97 4.78 4.25 3.19
N GLN A 98 3.91 5.23 2.92
CA GLN A 98 3.30 6.06 3.96
C GLN A 98 2.45 5.20 4.90
N LEU A 99 1.58 4.35 4.37
CA LEU A 99 0.73 3.46 5.18
C LEU A 99 1.55 2.45 5.98
N LEU A 100 2.62 1.89 5.41
CA LEU A 100 3.53 1.00 6.11
C LEU A 100 4.19 1.70 7.30
N ALA A 101 4.62 2.96 7.13
CA ALA A 101 5.28 3.74 8.18
C ALA A 101 4.34 4.12 9.33
N GLU A 102 3.08 4.43 9.03
CA GLU A 102 2.10 4.85 10.02
C GLU A 102 1.44 3.65 10.73
N LEU A 103 0.89 2.71 9.97
CA LEU A 103 0.10 1.59 10.50
C LEU A 103 0.95 0.45 11.07
N ARG A 104 2.17 0.26 10.54
CA ARG A 104 3.17 -0.72 11.00
C ARG A 104 2.57 -2.09 11.35
N PRO A 105 1.87 -2.73 10.41
CA PRO A 105 1.22 -4.00 10.67
C PRO A 105 2.24 -5.10 10.99
N ALA A 106 1.82 -6.17 11.67
CA ALA A 106 2.69 -7.32 11.89
C ALA A 106 3.08 -8.01 10.57
N TYR A 107 2.16 -8.03 9.60
CA TYR A 107 2.36 -8.59 8.26
C TYR A 107 1.93 -7.63 7.17
N TRP A 108 2.70 -7.59 6.08
CA TRP A 108 2.34 -6.89 4.86
C TRP A 108 2.46 -7.84 3.66
N PHE A 109 1.37 -8.08 2.94
CA PHE A 109 1.35 -8.93 1.75
C PHE A 109 1.15 -8.11 0.48
N ALA A 110 1.98 -8.36 -0.53
CA ALA A 110 1.92 -7.68 -1.83
C ALA A 110 2.07 -8.64 -3.03
N ALA A 111 1.89 -8.12 -4.23
CA ALA A 111 2.06 -8.86 -5.47
C ALA A 111 2.71 -7.97 -6.55
N HIS A 112 2.12 -7.89 -7.76
CA HIS A 112 2.50 -7.00 -8.86
C HIS A 112 3.84 -7.29 -9.56
N LEU A 113 4.96 -7.37 -8.82
CA LEU A 113 6.29 -7.49 -9.43
C LEU A 113 6.61 -8.90 -9.97
N HIS A 114 5.69 -9.86 -9.79
CA HIS A 114 5.82 -11.26 -10.26
C HIS A 114 7.14 -11.89 -9.82
N THR A 115 7.40 -11.82 -8.51
CA THR A 115 8.52 -12.50 -7.86
C THR A 115 8.19 -12.68 -6.39
N ASN A 116 8.45 -13.87 -5.88
CA ASN A 116 8.49 -14.06 -4.44
C ASN A 116 9.65 -13.26 -3.85
N SER A 117 9.36 -12.47 -2.82
CA SER A 117 10.35 -11.75 -2.03
C SER A 117 9.86 -11.55 -0.61
N SER A 118 10.73 -11.82 0.35
CA SER A 118 10.51 -11.51 1.76
C SER A 118 11.44 -10.40 2.22
N SER A 119 10.92 -9.53 3.07
CA SER A 119 11.71 -8.50 3.75
C SER A 119 11.15 -8.22 5.13
N SER A 120 11.91 -7.52 5.96
CA SER A 120 11.44 -7.13 7.29
C SER A 120 11.89 -5.72 7.62
N THR A 121 10.94 -4.86 7.98
CA THR A 121 11.21 -3.48 8.41
C THR A 121 11.08 -3.41 9.92
N ARG A 122 12.17 -3.06 10.60
CA ARG A 122 12.11 -2.83 12.04
C ARG A 122 11.27 -1.58 12.30
N GLY A 123 10.29 -1.69 13.19
CA GLY A 123 9.74 -0.52 13.84
C GLY A 123 10.82 0.20 14.65
N GLY A 124 10.65 1.51 14.92
CA GLY A 124 11.51 2.23 15.87
C GLY A 124 11.56 1.55 17.24
N SER A 125 12.41 2.02 18.14
CA SER A 125 12.55 1.44 19.50
C SER A 125 11.18 1.25 20.16
N GLY A 126 10.80 0.00 20.44
CA GLY A 126 9.52 -0.36 21.07
C GLY A 126 8.38 -0.74 20.12
N PHE A 127 8.59 -0.71 18.80
CA PHE A 127 7.56 -1.08 17.82
C PHE A 127 7.84 -2.44 17.17
N PRO A 128 6.78 -3.21 16.84
CA PRO A 128 6.94 -4.51 16.21
C PRO A 128 7.57 -4.38 14.81
N THR A 129 8.22 -5.46 14.39
CA THR A 129 8.77 -5.59 13.04
C THR A 129 7.65 -6.02 12.10
N THR A 130 7.50 -5.33 10.96
CA THR A 130 6.60 -5.77 9.88
C THR A 130 7.28 -6.83 9.04
N ARG A 131 6.64 -7.99 8.88
CA ARG A 131 7.06 -9.05 7.96
C ARG A 131 6.40 -8.82 6.61
N PHE A 132 7.20 -8.47 5.61
CA PHE A 132 6.73 -8.28 4.25
C PHE A 132 6.93 -9.56 3.43
N LEU A 133 5.91 -9.93 2.68
CA LEU A 133 5.97 -11.01 1.70
C LEU A 133 5.25 -10.60 0.42
N ALA A 134 5.95 -10.73 -0.70
CA ALA A 134 5.37 -10.60 -2.03
C ALA A 134 5.25 -11.97 -2.70
N LEU A 135 4.18 -12.18 -3.45
CA LEU A 135 3.94 -13.42 -4.20
C LEU A 135 4.14 -13.23 -5.71
N ASP A 136 4.47 -14.33 -6.41
CA ASP A 136 4.53 -14.36 -7.87
C ASP A 136 3.11 -14.51 -8.48
N LYS A 137 3.03 -14.37 -9.81
CA LYS A 137 1.82 -14.63 -10.58
C LYS A 137 1.53 -16.13 -10.64
N CYS A 138 0.26 -16.51 -10.59
CA CYS A 138 -0.24 -17.87 -10.77
C CYS A 138 0.05 -18.41 -12.18
N LEU A 139 1.30 -18.82 -12.42
CA LEU A 139 1.80 -19.42 -13.64
C LEU A 139 2.51 -20.73 -13.31
N PRO A 140 2.56 -21.70 -14.23
CA PRO A 140 3.26 -22.96 -14.03
C PRO A 140 4.71 -22.75 -13.57
N GLY A 141 5.12 -23.48 -12.52
CA GLY A 141 6.49 -23.48 -12.00
C GLY A 141 6.91 -22.21 -11.24
N ARG A 142 5.95 -21.41 -10.73
CA ARG A 142 6.24 -20.19 -9.96
C ARG A 142 5.78 -20.27 -8.51
N ASP A 143 6.45 -19.49 -7.65
CA ASP A 143 6.15 -19.37 -6.23
C ASP A 143 4.97 -18.41 -5.99
N PHE A 144 3.77 -18.77 -6.47
CA PHE A 144 2.58 -17.92 -6.41
C PHE A 144 1.70 -18.13 -5.17
N LEU A 145 1.93 -19.21 -4.41
CA LEU A 145 1.15 -19.56 -3.22
C LEU A 145 2.10 -19.79 -2.04
N GLN A 146 1.77 -19.19 -0.91
CA GLN A 146 2.43 -19.45 0.37
C GLN A 146 1.36 -19.57 1.45
N VAL A 147 1.51 -20.58 2.31
CA VAL A 147 0.68 -20.75 3.50
C VAL A 147 1.45 -20.20 4.69
N ILE A 148 0.77 -19.40 5.50
CA ILE A 148 1.30 -18.85 6.75
C ILE A 148 0.35 -19.22 7.88
N GLU A 149 0.91 -19.46 9.06
CA GLU A 149 0.15 -19.67 10.28
C GLU A 149 0.20 -18.38 11.10
N VAL A 150 -0.96 -17.91 11.53
CA VAL A 150 -1.11 -16.69 12.33
C VAL A 150 -2.03 -17.01 13.49
N ASP A 151 -1.56 -16.77 14.72
CA ASP A 151 -2.36 -16.95 15.93
C ASP A 151 -3.52 -15.97 15.95
N ALA A 152 -4.73 -16.46 16.20
CA ALA A 152 -5.95 -15.67 16.15
C ALA A 152 -6.69 -15.79 17.50
N PRO A 153 -6.98 -14.69 18.21
CA PRO A 153 -7.54 -14.73 19.57
C PRO A 153 -9.03 -15.09 19.64
N GLY A 154 -9.74 -15.10 18.51
CA GLY A 154 -11.20 -15.24 18.46
C GLY A 154 -11.69 -16.34 17.51
N PRO A 155 -13.02 -16.50 17.38
CA PRO A 155 -13.62 -17.48 16.48
C PRO A 155 -13.35 -17.14 15.00
N PRO A 156 -13.28 -18.13 14.10
CA PRO A 156 -12.94 -17.96 12.68
C PRO A 156 -14.11 -17.36 11.87
N GLU A 157 -14.59 -16.19 12.27
CA GLU A 157 -15.70 -15.46 11.67
C GLU A 157 -15.24 -14.11 11.10
N LEU A 158 -15.82 -13.72 9.96
CA LEU A 158 -15.57 -12.42 9.34
C LEU A 158 -16.54 -11.38 9.90
N HIS A 159 -16.01 -10.25 10.31
CA HIS A 159 -16.78 -9.09 10.77
C HIS A 159 -16.24 -7.83 10.10
N TYR A 160 -17.11 -6.82 9.97
CA TYR A 160 -16.66 -5.47 9.67
C TYR A 160 -15.96 -4.88 10.88
N ASP A 161 -14.90 -4.14 10.64
CA ASP A 161 -14.19 -3.41 11.69
C ASP A 161 -14.96 -2.12 12.04
N GLU A 162 -15.30 -1.95 13.33
CA GLU A 162 -16.11 -0.81 13.79
C GLU A 162 -15.42 0.54 13.59
N GLU A 163 -14.09 0.60 13.80
CA GLU A 163 -13.30 1.80 13.53
C GLU A 163 -13.32 2.14 12.05
N TRP A 164 -13.17 1.15 11.16
CA TRP A 164 -13.28 1.35 9.72
C TRP A 164 -14.66 1.88 9.30
N LEU A 165 -15.74 1.34 9.87
CA LEU A 165 -17.10 1.86 9.62
C LEU A 165 -17.24 3.32 10.08
N ALA A 166 -16.65 3.68 11.22
CA ALA A 166 -16.63 5.06 11.71
C ALA A 166 -15.81 6.00 10.80
N VAL A 167 -14.64 5.55 10.33
CA VAL A 167 -13.81 6.28 9.35
C VAL A 167 -14.57 6.49 8.05
N LEU A 168 -15.21 5.45 7.51
CA LEU A 168 -16.02 5.58 6.29
C LEU A 168 -17.16 6.59 6.44
N ARG A 169 -17.87 6.56 7.57
CA ARG A 169 -18.97 7.48 7.85
C ARG A 169 -18.49 8.92 7.97
N THR A 170 -17.44 9.16 8.75
CA THR A 170 -16.93 10.52 9.01
C THR A 170 -16.25 11.14 7.79
N THR A 171 -15.63 10.32 6.94
CA THR A 171 -14.93 10.78 5.72
C THR A 171 -15.76 10.60 4.44
N HIS A 172 -17.05 10.28 4.54
CA HIS A 172 -17.91 10.04 3.38
C HIS A 172 -17.92 11.24 2.42
N HIS A 173 -17.98 12.45 2.97
CA HIS A 173 -17.98 13.71 2.22
C HIS A 173 -16.66 14.01 1.47
N HIS A 174 -15.59 13.26 1.74
CA HIS A 174 -14.33 13.32 0.98
C HIS A 174 -14.31 12.36 -0.23
N THR A 175 -15.34 11.53 -0.40
CA THR A 175 -15.46 10.73 -1.63
C THR A 175 -15.58 11.67 -2.82
N ASN A 176 -14.62 11.58 -3.73
CA ASN A 176 -14.58 12.43 -4.90
C ASN A 176 -14.86 11.60 -6.16
N LEU A 177 -15.96 11.91 -6.84
CA LEU A 177 -16.32 11.30 -8.13
C LEU A 177 -16.05 12.22 -9.32
N ALA A 178 -15.47 13.39 -9.09
CA ALA A 178 -15.12 14.34 -10.14
C ALA A 178 -13.69 14.11 -10.64
N PHE A 179 -13.43 14.48 -11.89
CA PHE A 179 -12.08 14.41 -12.47
C PHE A 179 -11.07 15.29 -11.72
N LYS A 180 -11.53 16.41 -11.16
CA LYS A 180 -10.69 17.40 -10.48
C LYS A 180 -10.34 16.94 -9.07
N HIS A 181 -9.20 17.43 -8.56
CA HIS A 181 -8.80 17.22 -7.18
C HIS A 181 -9.74 17.92 -6.20
N ALA A 182 -10.04 17.24 -5.09
CA ALA A 182 -10.75 17.77 -3.95
C ALA A 182 -9.77 17.87 -2.77
N PRO A 183 -9.68 19.02 -2.09
CA PRO A 183 -8.75 19.18 -0.97
C PRO A 183 -9.13 18.26 0.20
N LEU A 184 -8.13 17.60 0.79
CA LEU A 184 -8.25 16.79 2.00
C LEU A 184 -7.66 17.53 3.20
N PRO A 185 -8.22 17.36 4.42
CA PRO A 185 -7.66 17.94 5.64
C PRO A 185 -6.19 17.54 5.86
N GLY A 186 -5.39 18.45 6.41
CA GLY A 186 -3.99 18.19 6.75
C GLY A 186 -3.00 18.17 5.57
N ARG A 187 -3.45 18.27 4.31
CA ARG A 187 -2.57 18.44 3.14
C ARG A 187 -2.13 19.90 2.94
N THR A 188 -1.35 20.45 3.87
CA THR A 188 -0.62 21.69 3.59
C THR A 188 0.65 21.37 2.78
N GLY A 189 0.51 21.30 1.45
CA GLY A 189 1.48 21.75 0.42
C GLY A 189 2.98 21.38 0.47
N ARG A 190 3.50 20.60 1.43
CA ARG A 190 4.90 20.13 1.39
C ARG A 190 4.98 18.79 0.69
N GLY A 191 5.07 18.86 -0.64
CA GLY A 191 5.57 17.75 -1.44
C GLY A 191 6.92 17.28 -0.92
N LEU A 192 7.12 15.97 -0.94
CA LEU A 192 8.40 15.29 -0.80
C LEU A 192 9.41 15.90 -1.79
N GLY A 193 10.18 16.90 -1.35
CA GLY A 193 11.06 17.66 -2.24
C GLY A 193 11.62 18.95 -1.65
N GLY A 194 11.92 18.99 -0.35
CA GLY A 194 12.61 20.12 0.27
C GLY A 194 14.11 20.04 0.04
N LYS A 195 14.64 20.66 -1.04
CA LYS A 195 16.06 20.98 -1.15
C LYS A 195 16.46 21.83 0.06
N VAL A 196 17.34 21.30 0.90
CA VAL A 196 18.06 22.07 1.91
C VAL A 196 18.94 23.08 1.16
N ARG A 197 18.56 24.37 1.18
CA ARG A 197 19.47 25.45 0.81
C ARG A 197 20.51 25.55 1.92
N GLY A 198 21.71 25.05 1.65
CA GLY A 198 22.89 25.34 2.45
C GLY A 198 23.28 26.80 2.28
N GLY A 199 23.26 27.55 3.38
CA GLY A 199 23.88 28.86 3.46
C GLY A 199 25.40 28.72 3.57
N ARG A 200 26.11 29.52 2.78
CA ARG A 200 27.34 30.19 3.18
C ARG A 200 27.19 31.65 2.77
#